data_AF-A0A850QS89-F1
#
_entry.id   AF-A0A850QS89-F1
#
_cell.length_a   1.000
_cell.length_b   1.000
_cell.length_c   1.000
_cell.angle_alpha   90.00
_cell.angle_beta   90.00
_cell.angle_gamma   90.00
#
_symmetry.space_group_name_H-M   'P 1'
#
loop_
_entity.id
_entity.type
_entity.pdbx_description
1 polymer ?
#
loop_
_entity_poly.entity_id
_entity_poly.type
_entity_poly.pdbx_seq_one_letter_code
_entity_poly.pdbx_strand_id
1 'polypeptide(L)'
;NGENLETGIVIMAIGVRPDIELAKQAGLKIGELGGIWVDETLQTSDPSIFAVGDAVEEKDFVTRKQCLVPLAGPANRQGRMAADNMLGRREHYQGTQGTAICKVFELAVASTGKNEKQLQQQGMAYQKVYVHTASHASYYPGAETVSLKLLFETTSGKILGAQAVGKDGVDKRIDILAVAQRAGMTVEQLQHVELTYAPPYGSAKDVINQAAFVASNIIKGDATPIHYNELGQLSDNQILLDVRNPGELKNMGFIKGAINIPLDQLRHRMNELPKEKEIIIYCAVGLRGNVAYRQLVNNGYKARNLMGGYRTWKFAQM
;
A
#
# COMPACT_ATOMS: atom_id res chain seq x y z
N ASN A 1 11.48 -8.56 28.72
CA ASN A 1 11.09 -7.71 29.88
C ASN A 1 11.06 -8.50 31.20
N GLY A 2 11.32 -9.82 31.22
CA GLY A 2 11.37 -10.60 32.47
C GLY A 2 10.00 -10.98 33.03
N GLU A 3 8.93 -10.71 32.28
CA GLU A 3 7.56 -11.08 32.65
C GLU A 3 7.32 -12.58 32.47
N ASN A 4 6.45 -13.14 33.32
CA ASN A 4 6.02 -14.54 33.25
C ASN A 4 4.60 -14.63 32.68
N LEU A 5 4.33 -15.65 31.87
CA LEU A 5 3.01 -15.93 31.31
C LEU A 5 2.65 -17.41 31.53
N GLU A 6 1.57 -17.68 32.25
CA GLU A 6 1.04 -19.03 32.43
C GLU A 6 0.11 -19.39 31.25
N THR A 7 0.31 -20.54 30.61
CA THR A 7 -0.49 -20.98 29.46
C THR A 7 -0.61 -22.49 29.39
N GLY A 8 -1.71 -22.99 28.81
CA GLY A 8 -1.92 -24.42 28.56
C GLY A 8 -1.33 -24.93 27.23
N ILE A 9 -1.08 -24.04 26.27
CA ILE A 9 -0.49 -24.40 24.97
C ILE A 9 0.38 -23.26 24.43
N VAL A 10 1.41 -23.63 23.68
CA VAL A 10 2.28 -22.72 22.92
C VAL A 10 2.27 -23.14 21.46
N ILE A 11 1.93 -22.20 20.57
CA ILE A 11 1.96 -22.39 19.11
C ILE A 11 3.09 -21.53 18.53
N MET A 12 4.10 -22.17 17.93
CA MET A 12 5.25 -21.49 17.35
C MET A 12 5.00 -21.16 15.87
N ALA A 13 4.84 -19.87 15.55
CA ALA A 13 4.58 -19.39 14.20
C ALA A 13 5.53 -18.23 13.82
N ILE A 14 6.84 -18.45 13.98
CA ILE A 14 7.90 -17.43 13.82
C ILE A 14 8.52 -17.35 12.42
N GLY A 15 7.87 -17.95 11.42
CA GLY A 15 8.34 -18.04 10.04
C GLY A 15 8.90 -19.42 9.67
N VAL A 16 9.34 -19.54 8.42
CA VAL A 16 9.88 -20.77 7.83
C VAL A 16 11.26 -20.49 7.22
N ARG A 17 12.05 -21.55 7.03
CA ARG A 17 13.35 -21.50 6.35
C ARG A 17 13.37 -22.48 5.18
N PRO A 18 14.08 -22.18 4.07
CA PRO A 18 14.29 -23.12 2.98
C PRO A 18 14.86 -24.47 3.47
N ASP A 19 14.33 -25.58 2.94
CA ASP A 19 14.92 -26.91 3.14
C ASP A 19 15.99 -27.16 2.08
N ILE A 20 17.26 -27.14 2.50
CA ILE A 20 18.42 -27.09 1.61
C ILE A 20 19.43 -28.20 1.88
N GLU A 21 19.13 -29.13 2.78
CA GLU A 21 20.09 -30.14 3.22
C GLU A 21 20.58 -31.00 2.05
N LEU A 22 19.64 -31.50 1.23
CA LEU A 22 19.95 -32.27 0.02
C LEU A 22 20.77 -31.45 -1.00
N ALA A 23 20.39 -30.20 -1.22
CA ALA A 23 21.08 -29.33 -2.17
C ALA A 23 22.53 -29.06 -1.75
N LYS A 24 22.76 -28.83 -0.44
CA LYS A 24 24.10 -28.66 0.13
C LYS A 24 24.95 -29.93 0.00
N GLN A 25 24.38 -31.08 0.37
CA GLN A 25 25.09 -32.37 0.28
C GLN A 25 25.47 -32.71 -1.17
N ALA A 26 24.64 -32.32 -2.14
CA ALA A 26 24.90 -32.47 -3.57
C ALA A 26 25.86 -31.40 -4.16
N GLY A 27 26.30 -30.42 -3.37
CA GLY A 27 27.19 -29.34 -3.84
C GLY A 27 26.52 -28.28 -4.71
N LEU A 28 25.19 -28.16 -4.65
CA LEU A 28 24.46 -27.12 -5.39
C LEU A 28 24.68 -25.74 -4.78
N LYS A 29 24.67 -24.71 -5.63
CA LYS A 29 24.80 -23.32 -5.20
C LYS A 29 23.62 -22.92 -4.30
N ILE A 30 23.94 -22.38 -3.13
CA ILE A 30 22.99 -21.76 -2.20
C ILE A 30 23.16 -20.24 -2.32
N GLY A 31 22.04 -19.53 -2.38
CA GLY A 31 22.04 -18.07 -2.43
C GLY A 31 22.33 -17.43 -1.06
N GLU A 32 22.47 -16.11 -1.06
CA GLU A 32 22.88 -15.32 0.11
C GLU A 32 21.81 -15.27 1.21
N LEU A 33 20.54 -15.51 0.86
CA LEU A 33 19.41 -15.59 1.80
C LEU A 33 19.19 -17.00 2.33
N GLY A 34 19.99 -17.98 1.87
CA GLY A 34 19.94 -19.36 2.34
C GLY A 34 18.93 -20.24 1.60
N GLY A 35 18.38 -19.81 0.47
CA GLY A 35 17.61 -20.67 -0.43
C GLY A 35 18.50 -21.30 -1.51
N ILE A 36 18.00 -22.33 -2.18
CA ILE A 36 18.65 -22.90 -3.37
C ILE A 36 18.69 -21.82 -4.44
N TRP A 37 19.88 -21.55 -4.99
CA TRP A 37 20.01 -20.62 -6.10
C TRP A 37 19.49 -21.28 -7.37
N VAL A 38 18.62 -20.56 -8.10
CA VAL A 38 18.19 -20.95 -9.44
C VAL A 38 18.33 -19.79 -10.41
N ASP A 39 18.47 -20.11 -11.70
CA ASP A 39 18.39 -19.14 -12.77
C ASP A 39 16.93 -18.81 -13.14
N GLU A 40 16.75 -18.00 -14.20
CA GLU A 40 15.41 -17.60 -14.66
C GLU A 40 14.59 -18.75 -15.26
N THR A 41 15.23 -19.87 -15.59
CA THR A 41 14.58 -21.09 -16.08
C THR A 41 14.31 -22.10 -14.97
N LEU A 42 14.58 -21.74 -13.71
CA LEU A 42 14.41 -22.56 -12.50
C LEU A 42 15.42 -23.72 -12.41
N GLN A 43 16.50 -23.66 -13.19
CA GLN A 43 17.63 -24.61 -13.09
C GLN A 43 18.55 -24.19 -11.94
N THR A 44 19.06 -25.18 -11.22
CA THR A 44 20.09 -24.97 -10.18
C THR A 44 21.47 -24.75 -10.83
N SER A 45 22.55 -24.78 -10.05
CA SER A 45 23.91 -24.79 -10.61
C SER A 45 24.24 -26.06 -11.40
N ASP A 46 23.45 -27.14 -11.25
CA ASP A 46 23.51 -28.32 -12.12
C ASP A 46 22.41 -28.22 -13.20
N PRO A 47 22.73 -28.29 -14.50
CA PRO A 47 21.76 -28.14 -15.58
C PRO A 47 20.71 -29.28 -15.64
N SER A 48 20.95 -30.39 -14.94
CA SER A 48 20.03 -31.54 -14.89
C SER A 48 19.07 -31.46 -13.69
N ILE A 49 19.28 -30.51 -12.76
CA ILE A 49 18.51 -30.39 -11.52
C ILE A 49 17.77 -29.06 -11.51
N PHE A 50 16.44 -29.14 -11.41
CA PHE A 50 15.55 -28.01 -11.20
C PHE A 50 15.14 -27.91 -9.74
N ALA A 51 14.87 -26.70 -9.27
CA ALA A 51 14.29 -26.46 -7.95
C ALA A 51 13.22 -25.38 -8.02
N VAL A 52 12.17 -25.50 -7.22
CA VAL A 52 11.01 -24.59 -7.21
C VAL A 52 10.45 -24.44 -5.80
N GLY A 53 9.57 -23.46 -5.60
CA GLY A 53 8.81 -23.25 -4.37
C GLY A 53 9.64 -22.69 -3.22
N ASP A 54 9.19 -22.92 -2.00
CA ASP A 54 9.70 -22.28 -0.79
C ASP A 54 11.20 -22.53 -0.50
N ALA A 55 11.80 -23.52 -1.15
CA ALA A 55 13.21 -23.84 -1.01
C ALA A 55 14.14 -22.93 -1.85
N VAL A 56 13.64 -22.23 -2.87
CA VAL A 56 14.48 -21.44 -3.79
C VAL A 56 14.51 -19.96 -3.45
N GLU A 57 15.60 -19.29 -3.84
CA GLU A 57 15.61 -17.83 -3.94
C GLU A 57 14.97 -17.37 -5.25
N GLU A 58 14.14 -16.35 -5.16
CA GLU A 58 13.44 -15.76 -6.30
C GLU A 58 13.92 -14.33 -6.54
N LYS A 59 13.72 -13.80 -7.76
CA LYS A 59 13.87 -12.37 -8.01
C LYS A 59 12.59 -11.63 -7.62
N ASP A 60 12.74 -10.63 -6.75
CA ASP A 60 11.67 -9.68 -6.49
C ASP A 60 11.27 -8.93 -7.76
N PHE A 61 9.98 -8.81 -8.03
CA PHE A 61 9.49 -8.21 -9.27
C PHE A 61 9.86 -6.72 -9.39
N VAL A 62 9.85 -5.97 -8.28
CA VAL A 62 10.02 -4.51 -8.28
C VAL A 62 11.48 -4.12 -8.41
N THR A 63 12.38 -4.80 -7.68
CA THR A 63 13.79 -4.44 -7.52
C THR A 63 14.75 -5.42 -8.15
N ARG A 64 14.27 -6.59 -8.59
CA ARG A 64 15.07 -7.66 -9.20
C ARG A 64 16.18 -8.23 -8.31
N LYS A 65 16.17 -7.87 -7.02
CA LYS A 65 17.04 -8.43 -5.98
C LYS A 65 16.50 -9.79 -5.54
N GLN A 66 17.36 -10.61 -4.97
CA GLN A 66 16.94 -11.92 -4.48
C GLN A 66 16.05 -11.76 -3.24
N CYS A 67 15.06 -12.63 -3.11
CA CYS A 67 14.12 -12.67 -2.01
C CYS A 67 13.64 -14.10 -1.75
N LEU A 68 13.12 -14.33 -0.54
CA LEU A 68 12.38 -15.54 -0.17
C LEU A 68 10.90 -15.18 -0.02
N VAL A 69 10.03 -15.83 -0.78
CA VAL A 69 8.58 -15.61 -0.74
C VAL A 69 7.85 -16.96 -0.70
N PRO A 70 7.69 -17.56 0.50
CA PRO A 70 7.11 -18.89 0.65
C PRO A 70 5.58 -18.83 0.47
N LEU A 71 5.12 -18.87 -0.78
CA LEU A 71 3.71 -18.78 -1.15
C LEU A 71 3.35 -19.83 -2.20
N ALA A 72 2.17 -20.42 -2.05
CA ALA A 72 1.71 -21.51 -2.90
C ALA A 72 1.53 -21.10 -4.38
N GLY A 73 1.08 -19.87 -4.66
CA GLY A 73 0.86 -19.39 -6.02
C GLY A 73 2.13 -19.38 -6.88
N PRO A 74 3.23 -18.72 -6.44
CA PRO A 74 4.57 -18.87 -7.02
C PRO A 74 5.00 -20.33 -7.19
N ALA A 75 4.95 -21.14 -6.14
CA ALA A 75 5.39 -22.53 -6.18
C ALA A 75 4.68 -23.37 -7.26
N ASN A 76 3.36 -23.25 -7.38
CA ASN A 76 2.58 -23.95 -8.40
C ASN A 76 2.98 -23.53 -9.82
N ARG A 77 3.12 -22.22 -10.08
CA ARG A 77 3.50 -21.70 -11.40
C ARG A 77 4.94 -22.07 -11.77
N GLN A 78 5.84 -22.07 -10.80
CA GLN A 78 7.21 -22.52 -10.98
C GLN A 78 7.28 -24.01 -11.30
N GLY A 79 6.57 -24.86 -10.57
CA GLY A 79 6.53 -26.30 -10.85
C GLY A 79 6.06 -26.61 -12.29
N ARG A 80 5.00 -25.93 -12.74
CA ARG A 80 4.54 -26.01 -14.13
C ARG A 80 5.64 -25.61 -15.13
N MET A 81 6.28 -24.46 -14.90
CA MET A 81 7.33 -23.93 -15.77
C MET A 81 8.60 -24.80 -15.78
N ALA A 82 8.99 -25.36 -14.64
CA ALA A 82 10.12 -26.28 -14.55
C ALA A 82 9.87 -27.56 -15.37
N ALA A 83 8.63 -28.06 -15.41
CA ALA A 83 8.26 -29.16 -16.30
C ALA A 83 8.36 -28.78 -17.78
N ASP A 84 7.90 -27.58 -18.17
CA ASP A 84 8.06 -27.05 -19.53
C ASP A 84 9.56 -26.93 -19.90
N ASN A 85 10.40 -26.48 -18.97
CA ASN A 85 11.84 -26.30 -19.17
C ASN A 85 12.61 -27.60 -19.20
N MET A 86 12.20 -28.60 -18.41
CA MET A 86 12.71 -29.97 -18.48
C MET A 86 12.48 -30.58 -19.87
N LEU A 87 11.43 -30.16 -20.58
CA LEU A 87 11.11 -30.57 -21.95
C LEU A 87 11.70 -29.64 -23.03
N GLY A 88 12.59 -28.72 -22.66
CA GLY A 88 13.34 -27.87 -23.59
C GLY A 88 12.64 -26.59 -24.07
N ARG A 89 11.53 -26.17 -23.43
CA ARG A 89 10.77 -24.98 -23.84
C ARG A 89 11.45 -23.64 -23.50
N ARG A 90 12.39 -23.64 -22.55
CA ARG A 90 13.17 -22.45 -22.14
C ARG A 90 12.30 -21.22 -21.79
N GLU A 91 11.25 -21.45 -21.02
CA GLU A 91 10.43 -20.40 -20.40
C GLU A 91 11.17 -19.72 -19.24
N HIS A 92 10.87 -18.44 -19.01
CA HIS A 92 11.51 -17.61 -17.99
C HIS A 92 10.53 -17.18 -16.89
N TYR A 93 10.94 -17.32 -15.64
CA TYR A 93 10.16 -16.86 -14.49
C TYR A 93 10.29 -15.35 -14.31
N GLN A 94 9.16 -14.65 -14.39
CA GLN A 94 9.13 -13.18 -14.43
C GLN A 94 9.29 -12.49 -13.05
N GLY A 95 9.68 -13.23 -12.01
CA GLY A 95 9.85 -12.74 -10.65
C GLY A 95 8.54 -12.60 -9.86
N THR A 96 8.69 -12.41 -8.55
CA THR A 96 7.59 -12.49 -7.57
C THR A 96 7.29 -11.14 -6.95
N GLN A 97 6.00 -10.78 -6.91
CA GLN A 97 5.54 -9.54 -6.27
C GLN A 97 5.24 -9.71 -4.77
N GLY A 98 5.13 -10.94 -4.28
CA GLY A 98 4.70 -11.21 -2.91
C GLY A 98 3.25 -10.82 -2.64
N THR A 99 2.37 -11.01 -3.62
CA THR A 99 0.93 -10.80 -3.45
C THR A 99 0.38 -11.79 -2.42
N ALA A 100 -0.18 -11.27 -1.33
CA ALA A 100 -0.65 -12.07 -0.20
C ALA A 100 -1.91 -11.45 0.42
N ILE A 101 -2.73 -12.29 1.02
CA ILE A 101 -3.94 -11.91 1.75
C ILE A 101 -4.11 -12.81 2.98
N CYS A 102 -4.55 -12.23 4.10
CA CYS A 102 -4.83 -12.93 5.34
C CYS A 102 -6.18 -12.48 5.92
N LYS A 103 -6.97 -13.44 6.41
CA LYS A 103 -8.20 -13.18 7.15
C LYS A 103 -7.85 -12.99 8.63
N VAL A 104 -8.22 -11.83 9.19
CA VAL A 104 -8.03 -11.47 10.60
C VAL A 104 -9.40 -11.16 11.19
N PHE A 105 -10.02 -12.17 11.81
CA PHE A 105 -11.42 -12.12 12.24
C PHE A 105 -12.35 -11.74 11.07
N GLU A 106 -13.01 -10.59 11.11
CA GLU A 106 -13.88 -10.07 10.05
C GLU A 106 -13.13 -9.30 8.96
N LEU A 107 -11.85 -8.99 9.17
CA LEU A 107 -11.06 -8.21 8.24
C LEU A 107 -10.29 -9.11 7.27
N ALA A 108 -10.13 -8.63 6.05
CA ALA A 108 -9.06 -9.05 5.17
C ALA A 108 -7.93 -8.01 5.22
N VAL A 109 -6.69 -8.49 5.26
CA VAL A 109 -5.46 -7.69 5.16
C VAL A 109 -4.67 -8.23 3.99
N ALA A 110 -4.42 -7.40 2.98
CA ALA A 110 -3.79 -7.84 1.74
C ALA A 110 -2.71 -6.86 1.27
N SER A 111 -1.72 -7.36 0.54
CA SER A 111 -0.63 -6.57 0.00
C SER A 111 -0.06 -7.15 -1.29
N THR A 112 0.56 -6.31 -2.10
CA THR A 112 1.39 -6.71 -3.25
C THR A 112 2.55 -5.74 -3.42
N GLY A 113 3.69 -6.23 -3.91
CA GLY A 113 4.90 -5.43 -4.12
C GLY A 113 5.59 -5.05 -2.80
N LYS A 114 6.22 -3.88 -2.78
CA LYS A 114 7.03 -3.42 -1.65
C LYS A 114 6.24 -2.63 -0.64
N ASN A 115 6.59 -2.80 0.63
CA ASN A 115 6.16 -1.92 1.71
C ASN A 115 7.18 -0.79 1.96
N GLU A 116 6.76 0.21 2.73
CA GLU A 116 7.57 1.39 3.06
C GLU A 116 8.90 1.04 3.76
N LYS A 117 8.91 0.07 4.69
CA LYS A 117 10.13 -0.35 5.41
C LYS A 117 11.16 -0.93 4.44
N GLN A 118 10.72 -1.77 3.49
CA GLN A 118 11.59 -2.36 2.47
C GLN A 118 12.17 -1.29 1.54
N LEU A 119 11.36 -0.31 1.11
CA LEU A 119 11.82 0.78 0.25
C LEU A 119 12.86 1.65 0.97
N GLN A 120 12.62 2.00 2.24
CA GLN A 120 13.56 2.73 3.08
C GLN A 120 14.87 1.97 3.29
N GLN A 121 14.81 0.69 3.65
CA GLN A 121 15.98 -0.18 3.84
C GLN A 121 16.83 -0.27 2.56
N GLN A 122 16.19 -0.18 1.40
CA GLN A 122 16.86 -0.27 0.09
C GLN A 122 17.26 1.10 -0.49
N GLY A 123 17.05 2.19 0.24
CA GLY A 123 17.37 3.55 -0.21
C GLY A 123 16.57 3.99 -1.43
N MET A 124 15.39 3.41 -1.67
CA MET A 124 14.54 3.74 -2.81
C MET A 124 13.67 4.95 -2.48
N ALA A 125 13.68 5.96 -3.35
CA ALA A 125 12.74 7.07 -3.26
C ALA A 125 11.31 6.59 -3.56
N TYR A 126 10.35 7.05 -2.77
CA TYR A 126 8.93 6.75 -2.97
C TYR A 126 8.05 7.86 -2.39
N GLN A 127 6.80 7.88 -2.84
CA GLN A 127 5.70 8.60 -2.23
C GLN A 127 4.58 7.62 -1.90
N LYS A 128 3.70 8.03 -0.97
CA LYS A 128 2.57 7.23 -0.51
C LYS A 128 1.28 8.05 -0.54
N VAL A 129 0.17 7.37 -0.82
CA VAL A 129 -1.18 7.91 -0.61
C VAL A 129 -2.02 6.93 0.15
N TYR A 130 -3.03 7.46 0.84
CA TYR A 130 -4.03 6.69 1.56
C TYR A 130 -5.42 7.14 1.12
N VAL A 131 -6.29 6.19 0.82
CA VAL A 131 -7.72 6.45 0.60
C VAL A 131 -8.56 5.53 1.47
N HIS A 132 -9.68 6.05 1.94
CA HIS A 132 -10.68 5.30 2.70
C HIS A 132 -12.02 5.49 2.01
N THR A 133 -12.38 4.55 1.16
CA THR A 133 -13.56 4.63 0.30
C THR A 133 -14.40 3.38 0.48
N ALA A 134 -15.71 3.49 0.26
CA ALA A 134 -16.62 2.36 0.37
C ALA A 134 -16.26 1.25 -0.64
N SER A 135 -16.53 0.00 -0.28
CA SER A 135 -16.29 -1.19 -1.10
C SER A 135 -17.20 -1.22 -2.34
N HIS A 136 -18.39 -0.64 -2.24
CA HIS A 136 -19.33 -0.37 -3.32
C HIS A 136 -20.14 0.91 -3.04
N ALA A 137 -21.17 1.19 -3.85
CA ALA A 137 -21.96 2.41 -3.73
C ALA A 137 -22.55 2.56 -2.31
N SER A 138 -22.24 3.68 -1.66
CA SER A 138 -22.53 3.88 -0.23
C SER A 138 -24.02 3.93 0.13
N TYR A 139 -24.90 4.16 -0.85
CA TYR A 139 -26.35 4.13 -0.65
C TYR A 139 -26.92 2.71 -0.73
N TYR A 140 -26.16 1.73 -1.23
CA TYR A 140 -26.57 0.34 -1.32
C TYR A 140 -26.18 -0.40 -0.03
N PRO A 141 -27.03 -1.27 0.53
CA PRO A 141 -26.75 -1.95 1.80
C PRO A 141 -25.42 -2.70 1.83
N GLY A 142 -24.80 -2.79 3.03
CA GLY A 142 -23.59 -3.60 3.27
C GLY A 142 -22.28 -2.98 2.78
N ALA A 143 -22.26 -1.71 2.38
CA ALA A 143 -21.03 -1.04 1.95
C ALA A 143 -20.06 -0.87 3.14
N GLU A 144 -18.84 -1.38 2.99
CA GLU A 144 -17.80 -1.35 4.03
C GLU A 144 -16.64 -0.48 3.61
N THR A 145 -15.88 0.07 4.57
CA THR A 145 -14.71 0.90 4.23
C THR A 145 -13.52 0.03 3.81
N VAL A 146 -12.98 0.29 2.60
CA VAL A 146 -11.67 -0.18 2.17
C VAL A 146 -10.64 0.89 2.46
N SER A 147 -9.66 0.58 3.31
CA SER A 147 -8.49 1.41 3.57
C SER A 147 -7.35 0.94 2.68
N LEU A 148 -7.00 1.74 1.67
CA LEU A 148 -5.95 1.42 0.71
C LEU A 148 -4.75 2.36 0.89
N LYS A 149 -3.54 1.78 0.95
CA LYS A 149 -2.26 2.48 0.79
C LYS A 149 -1.66 2.12 -0.57
N LEU A 150 -1.21 3.13 -1.32
CA LEU A 150 -0.49 2.96 -2.57
C LEU A 150 0.89 3.62 -2.47
N LEU A 151 1.93 2.90 -2.89
CA LEU A 151 3.34 3.33 -2.91
C LEU A 151 3.81 3.44 -4.36
N PHE A 152 4.42 4.56 -4.71
CA PHE A 152 4.81 4.84 -6.08
C PHE A 152 6.03 5.76 -6.16
N GLU A 153 6.70 5.77 -7.31
CA GLU A 153 7.78 6.70 -7.62
C GLU A 153 7.20 8.00 -8.19
N THR A 154 7.62 9.17 -7.68
CA THR A 154 7.06 10.47 -8.13
C THR A 154 7.56 10.92 -9.49
N THR A 155 8.72 10.44 -9.93
CA THR A 155 9.33 10.81 -11.22
C THR A 155 8.74 10.04 -12.39
N SER A 156 8.43 8.76 -12.20
CA SER A 156 7.97 7.85 -13.26
C SER A 156 6.50 7.43 -13.12
N GLY A 157 5.87 7.66 -11.97
CA GLY A 157 4.56 7.14 -11.64
C GLY A 157 4.53 5.62 -11.41
N LYS A 158 5.69 4.94 -11.41
CA LYS A 158 5.79 3.48 -11.26
C LYS A 158 5.19 3.01 -9.93
N ILE A 159 4.34 1.99 -9.98
CA ILE A 159 3.75 1.36 -8.80
C ILE A 159 4.78 0.48 -8.09
N LEU A 160 5.11 0.82 -6.85
CA LEU A 160 6.09 0.10 -6.03
C LEU A 160 5.43 -0.94 -5.13
N GLY A 161 4.20 -0.68 -4.67
CA GLY A 161 3.42 -1.64 -3.91
C GLY A 161 2.09 -1.06 -3.43
N ALA A 162 1.24 -1.94 -2.93
CA ALA A 162 -0.07 -1.57 -2.40
C ALA A 162 -0.45 -2.44 -1.21
N GLN A 163 -1.26 -1.88 -0.31
CA GLN A 163 -1.82 -2.56 0.86
C GLN A 163 -3.28 -2.17 1.02
N ALA A 164 -4.13 -3.12 1.40
CA ALA A 164 -5.55 -2.90 1.60
C ALA A 164 -6.02 -3.61 2.87
N VAL A 165 -6.89 -2.93 3.64
CA VAL A 165 -7.55 -3.50 4.82
C VAL A 165 -9.02 -3.10 4.82
N GLY A 166 -9.91 -4.06 5.08
CA GLY A 166 -11.35 -3.84 5.11
C GLY A 166 -12.13 -5.13 5.35
N LYS A 167 -13.45 -5.01 5.48
CA LYS A 167 -14.37 -6.15 5.65
C LYS A 167 -14.87 -6.74 4.32
N ASP A 168 -14.78 -5.97 3.24
CA ASP A 168 -15.30 -6.36 1.92
C ASP A 168 -14.45 -5.80 0.78
N GLY A 169 -14.36 -6.56 -0.31
CA GLY A 169 -13.74 -6.18 -1.58
C GLY A 169 -12.24 -5.84 -1.52
N VAL A 170 -11.50 -6.35 -0.52
CA VAL A 170 -10.06 -6.13 -0.32
C VAL A 170 -9.22 -6.89 -1.33
N ASP A 171 -9.53 -8.17 -1.50
CA ASP A 171 -8.97 -9.09 -2.51
C ASP A 171 -9.02 -8.48 -3.91
N LYS A 172 -10.20 -8.02 -4.34
CA LYS A 172 -10.43 -7.39 -5.65
C LYS A 172 -9.45 -6.24 -5.91
N ARG A 173 -9.22 -5.37 -4.91
CA ARG A 173 -8.34 -4.19 -5.09
C ARG A 173 -6.88 -4.59 -5.17
N ILE A 174 -6.45 -5.58 -4.38
CA ILE A 174 -5.08 -6.07 -4.45
C ILE A 174 -4.82 -6.83 -5.74
N ASP A 175 -5.78 -7.62 -6.24
CA ASP A 175 -5.64 -8.31 -7.52
C ASP A 175 -5.50 -7.33 -8.69
N ILE A 176 -6.34 -6.29 -8.75
CA ILE A 176 -6.23 -5.24 -9.77
C ILE A 176 -4.86 -4.54 -9.71
N LEU A 177 -4.38 -4.20 -8.52
CA LEU A 177 -3.08 -3.54 -8.35
C LEU A 177 -1.90 -4.49 -8.63
N ALA A 178 -2.04 -5.78 -8.36
CA ALA A 178 -1.05 -6.79 -8.69
C ALA A 178 -0.91 -6.93 -10.21
N VAL A 179 -2.04 -7.01 -10.93
CA VAL A 179 -2.06 -7.02 -12.40
C VAL A 179 -1.49 -5.73 -12.97
N ALA A 180 -1.94 -4.56 -12.50
CA ALA A 180 -1.47 -3.27 -12.98
C ALA A 180 0.05 -3.10 -12.77
N GLN A 181 0.56 -3.45 -11.59
CA GLN A 181 2.00 -3.43 -11.32
C GLN A 181 2.75 -4.40 -12.24
N ARG A 182 2.24 -5.62 -12.46
CA ARG A 182 2.87 -6.62 -13.32
C ARG A 182 2.89 -6.19 -14.79
N ALA A 183 1.82 -5.53 -15.25
CA ALA A 183 1.70 -4.97 -16.58
C ALA A 183 2.55 -3.69 -16.79
N GLY A 184 3.22 -3.20 -15.74
CA GLY A 184 4.05 -2.00 -15.82
C GLY A 184 3.25 -0.71 -15.86
N MET A 185 1.99 -0.72 -15.40
CA MET A 185 1.16 0.48 -15.37
C MET A 185 1.71 1.53 -14.38
N THR A 186 1.52 2.80 -14.71
CA THR A 186 1.79 3.93 -13.80
C THR A 186 0.52 4.36 -13.07
N VAL A 187 0.67 5.18 -12.02
CA VAL A 187 -0.47 5.74 -11.28
C VAL A 187 -1.35 6.66 -12.14
N GLU A 188 -0.80 7.32 -13.17
CA GLU A 188 -1.55 8.10 -14.14
C GLU A 188 -2.39 7.20 -15.05
N GLN A 189 -1.85 6.05 -15.47
CA GLN A 189 -2.62 5.08 -16.24
C GLN A 189 -3.73 4.44 -15.39
N LEU A 190 -3.52 4.23 -14.09
CA LEU A 190 -4.56 3.79 -13.16
C LEU A 190 -5.76 4.74 -13.08
N GLN A 191 -5.63 6.01 -13.49
CA GLN A 191 -6.79 6.92 -13.57
C GLN A 191 -7.83 6.43 -14.60
N HIS A 192 -7.39 5.67 -15.60
CA HIS A 192 -8.17 5.30 -16.78
C HIS A 192 -8.69 3.86 -16.74
N VAL A 193 -8.44 3.10 -15.66
CA VAL A 193 -8.98 1.74 -15.56
C VAL A 193 -10.50 1.79 -15.48
N GLU A 194 -11.13 1.08 -16.40
CA GLU A 194 -12.58 0.91 -16.47
C GLU A 194 -12.96 -0.39 -15.76
N LEU A 195 -13.55 -0.26 -14.57
CA LEU A 195 -13.89 -1.37 -13.71
C LEU A 195 -15.40 -1.57 -13.67
N THR A 196 -15.82 -2.81 -13.40
CA THR A 196 -17.24 -3.16 -13.33
C THR A 196 -17.97 -2.32 -12.27
N TYR A 197 -19.03 -1.64 -12.71
CA TYR A 197 -19.87 -0.83 -11.84
C TYR A 197 -21.35 -1.22 -11.94
N ALA A 198 -21.89 -1.66 -10.82
CA ALA A 198 -23.28 -1.52 -10.43
C ALA A 198 -23.32 -1.37 -8.90
N PRO A 199 -24.40 -0.82 -8.31
CA PRO A 199 -24.44 -0.47 -6.88
C PRO A 199 -24.03 -1.60 -5.91
N PRO A 200 -24.36 -2.89 -6.13
CA PRO A 200 -23.94 -3.97 -5.25
C PRO A 200 -22.46 -4.35 -5.32
N TYR A 201 -21.73 -3.90 -6.34
CA TYR A 201 -20.39 -4.42 -6.66
C TYR A 201 -19.30 -3.37 -6.69
N GLY A 202 -19.65 -2.10 -6.89
CA GLY A 202 -18.66 -1.03 -7.03
C GLY A 202 -19.28 0.35 -6.94
N SER A 203 -18.45 1.35 -7.22
CA SER A 203 -18.82 2.76 -7.32
C SER A 203 -18.38 3.30 -8.67
N ALA A 204 -19.03 4.36 -9.16
CA ALA A 204 -18.70 4.98 -10.45
C ALA A 204 -17.22 5.39 -10.57
N LYS A 205 -16.55 5.64 -9.44
CA LYS A 205 -15.09 5.74 -9.33
C LYS A 205 -14.67 4.73 -8.26
N ASP A 206 -13.92 3.70 -8.63
CA ASP A 206 -13.49 2.67 -7.69
C ASP A 206 -12.46 3.24 -6.70
N VAL A 207 -12.22 2.52 -5.59
CA VAL A 207 -11.09 2.71 -4.68
C VAL A 207 -9.78 2.91 -5.46
N ILE A 208 -9.56 2.13 -6.53
CA ILE A 208 -8.36 2.23 -7.38
C ILE A 208 -8.29 3.58 -8.10
N ASN A 209 -9.37 4.03 -8.75
CA ASN A 209 -9.39 5.32 -9.43
C ASN A 209 -9.16 6.47 -8.44
N GLN A 210 -9.76 6.39 -7.24
CA GLN A 210 -9.58 7.41 -6.20
C GLN A 210 -8.12 7.50 -5.73
N ALA A 211 -7.48 6.37 -5.48
CA ALA A 211 -6.07 6.34 -5.11
C ALA A 211 -5.17 6.89 -6.23
N ALA A 212 -5.47 6.54 -7.48
CA ALA A 212 -4.78 7.05 -8.66
C ALA A 212 -4.91 8.58 -8.78
N PHE A 213 -6.12 9.14 -8.63
CA PHE A 213 -6.32 10.60 -8.66
C PHE A 213 -5.49 11.32 -7.59
N VAL A 214 -5.49 10.82 -6.35
CA VAL A 214 -4.72 11.43 -5.27
C VAL A 214 -3.22 11.34 -5.55
N ALA A 215 -2.72 10.20 -6.03
CA ALA A 215 -1.31 10.02 -6.39
C ALA A 215 -0.90 10.95 -7.56
N SER A 216 -1.69 10.98 -8.63
CA SER A 216 -1.42 11.82 -9.80
C SER A 216 -1.50 13.31 -9.48
N ASN A 217 -2.37 13.75 -8.56
CA ASN A 217 -2.39 15.14 -8.11
C ASN A 217 -1.09 15.52 -7.41
N ILE A 218 -0.47 14.61 -6.65
CA ILE A 218 0.84 14.86 -6.03
C ILE A 218 1.92 14.99 -7.12
N ILE A 219 1.95 14.07 -8.10
CA ILE A 219 2.92 14.10 -9.19
C ILE A 219 2.83 15.39 -10.00
N LYS A 220 1.61 15.87 -10.27
CA LYS A 220 1.35 17.10 -11.03
C LYS A 220 1.55 18.39 -10.21
N GLY A 221 1.83 18.30 -8.91
CA GLY A 221 1.92 19.45 -8.03
C GLY A 221 0.56 20.09 -7.68
N ASP A 222 -0.54 19.41 -8.01
CA ASP A 222 -1.91 19.83 -7.70
C ASP A 222 -2.33 19.53 -6.26
N ALA A 223 -1.54 18.75 -5.54
CA ALA A 223 -1.69 18.46 -4.12
C ALA A 223 -0.32 18.37 -3.43
N THR A 224 -0.17 19.09 -2.32
CA THR A 224 1.04 19.00 -1.47
C THR A 224 0.72 18.12 -0.25
N PRO A 225 1.33 16.93 -0.11
CA PRO A 225 1.03 16.03 0.98
C PRO A 225 1.76 16.39 2.27
N ILE A 226 1.17 15.99 3.38
CA ILE A 226 1.84 15.72 4.66
C ILE A 226 1.30 14.40 5.20
N HIS A 227 2.14 13.63 5.89
CA HIS A 227 1.81 12.32 6.43
C HIS A 227 1.64 12.33 7.95
N TYR A 228 0.97 11.30 8.46
CA TYR A 228 0.65 11.19 9.89
C TYR A 228 1.88 11.27 10.80
N ASN A 229 3.05 10.79 10.34
CA ASN A 229 4.30 10.77 11.10
C ASN A 229 5.06 12.11 11.07
N GLU A 230 4.63 13.07 10.26
CA GLU A 230 5.23 14.41 10.18
C GLU A 230 4.52 15.42 11.10
N LEU A 231 3.32 15.09 11.58
CA LEU A 231 2.52 16.00 12.42
C LEU A 231 3.11 16.28 13.81
N GLY A 232 4.02 15.45 14.30
CA GLY A 232 4.74 15.70 15.55
C GLY A 232 5.86 16.73 15.43
N GLN A 233 6.16 17.20 14.22
CA GLN A 233 7.32 18.04 13.89
C GLN A 233 6.90 19.37 13.25
N LEU A 234 5.67 19.83 13.53
CA LEU A 234 5.19 21.11 12.98
C LEU A 234 5.98 22.28 13.57
N SER A 235 6.37 23.21 12.71
CA SER A 235 7.05 24.46 13.09
C SER A 235 6.06 25.52 13.56
N ASP A 236 6.55 26.57 14.24
CA ASP A 236 5.73 27.72 14.66
C ASP A 236 5.09 28.49 13.49
N ASN A 237 5.65 28.34 12.29
CA ASN A 237 5.14 28.93 11.05
C ASN A 237 4.09 28.06 10.34
N GLN A 238 3.67 26.95 10.96
CA GLN A 238 2.60 26.08 10.48
C GLN A 238 1.41 26.13 11.44
N ILE A 239 0.20 26.04 10.89
CA ILE A 239 -1.01 25.91 11.70
C ILE A 239 -1.84 24.72 11.25
N LEU A 240 -2.43 24.03 12.21
CA LEU A 240 -3.27 22.87 11.95
C LEU A 240 -4.73 23.30 11.80
N LEU A 241 -5.37 22.89 10.73
CA LEU A 241 -6.75 23.20 10.38
C LEU A 241 -7.57 21.92 10.22
N ASP A 242 -8.56 21.73 11.10
CA ASP A 242 -9.56 20.68 10.99
C ASP A 242 -10.79 21.21 10.24
N VAL A 243 -11.05 20.66 9.04
CA VAL A 243 -12.21 21.06 8.21
C VAL A 243 -13.44 20.18 8.39
N ARG A 244 -13.47 19.33 9.41
CA ARG A 244 -14.64 18.52 9.78
C ARG A 244 -15.71 19.36 10.49
N ASN A 245 -16.93 18.82 10.54
CA ASN A 245 -18.01 19.42 11.30
C ASN A 245 -17.77 19.23 12.82
N PRO A 246 -18.21 20.16 13.68
CA PRO A 246 -17.93 20.09 15.14
C PRO A 246 -18.44 18.82 15.81
N GLY A 247 -19.52 18.22 15.31
CA GLY A 247 -20.03 16.94 15.80
C GLY A 247 -19.05 15.78 15.60
N GLU A 248 -18.26 15.79 14.52
CA GLU A 248 -17.23 14.78 14.26
C GLU A 248 -16.10 14.84 15.29
N LEU A 249 -15.71 16.04 15.72
CA LEU A 249 -14.67 16.24 16.72
C LEU A 249 -15.10 15.66 18.08
N LYS A 250 -16.37 15.89 18.46
CA LYS A 250 -16.96 15.34 19.69
C LYS A 250 -17.02 13.82 19.67
N ASN A 251 -17.39 13.23 18.54
CA ASN A 251 -17.66 11.78 18.45
C ASN A 251 -16.41 10.94 18.18
N MET A 252 -15.46 11.46 17.40
CA MET A 252 -14.30 10.66 16.93
C MET A 252 -12.97 11.08 17.57
N GLY A 253 -12.92 12.26 18.17
CA GLY A 253 -11.71 12.93 18.60
C GLY A 253 -11.11 13.84 17.52
N PHE A 254 -10.03 14.54 17.89
CA PHE A 254 -9.34 15.50 17.03
C PHE A 254 -7.85 15.56 17.39
N ILE A 255 -7.06 16.17 16.52
CA ILE A 255 -5.63 16.39 16.75
C ILE A 255 -5.48 17.69 17.54
N LYS A 256 -4.81 17.62 18.70
CA LYS A 256 -4.66 18.75 19.63
C LYS A 256 -4.00 19.94 18.93
N GLY A 257 -4.50 21.14 19.20
CA GLY A 257 -3.97 22.40 18.62
C GLY A 257 -4.57 22.78 17.27
N ALA A 258 -5.50 21.99 16.72
CA ALA A 258 -6.19 22.34 15.48
C ALA A 258 -7.23 23.46 15.65
N ILE A 259 -7.21 24.44 14.75
CA ILE A 259 -8.32 25.37 14.53
C ILE A 259 -9.41 24.61 13.77
N ASN A 260 -10.68 24.75 14.16
CA ASN A 260 -11.80 24.11 13.45
C ASN A 260 -12.60 25.12 12.62
N ILE A 261 -12.53 24.98 11.29
CA ILE A 261 -13.37 25.71 10.34
C ILE A 261 -13.97 24.68 9.38
N PRO A 262 -15.25 24.29 9.55
CA PRO A 262 -15.89 23.31 8.68
C PRO A 262 -15.78 23.69 7.19
N LEU A 263 -15.57 22.70 6.32
CA LEU A 263 -15.33 22.93 4.89
C LEU A 263 -16.36 23.87 4.24
N ASP A 264 -17.64 23.70 4.56
CA ASP A 264 -18.73 24.48 3.96
C ASP A 264 -18.75 25.94 4.42
N GLN A 265 -18.05 26.26 5.51
CA GLN A 265 -17.90 27.62 6.04
C GLN A 265 -16.55 28.25 5.65
N LEU A 266 -15.59 27.43 5.21
CA LEU A 266 -14.20 27.85 4.96
C LEU A 266 -14.11 29.06 4.03
N ARG A 267 -14.92 29.09 2.96
CA ARG A 267 -14.91 30.20 2.00
C ARG A 267 -15.24 31.55 2.64
N HIS A 268 -16.19 31.57 3.56
CA HIS A 268 -16.66 32.80 4.23
C HIS A 268 -15.80 33.19 5.43
N ARG A 269 -15.05 32.23 5.98
CA ARG A 269 -14.22 32.37 7.18
C ARG A 269 -12.73 32.30 6.88
N MET A 270 -12.34 32.41 5.61
CA MET A 270 -10.94 32.25 5.18
C MET A 270 -10.04 33.35 5.74
N ASN A 271 -10.59 34.55 5.98
CA ASN A 271 -9.92 35.66 6.61
C ASN A 271 -9.50 35.40 8.08
N GLU A 272 -10.05 34.38 8.73
CA GLU A 272 -9.59 33.93 10.05
C GLU A 272 -8.24 33.19 9.99
N LEU A 273 -7.80 32.78 8.78
CA LEU A 273 -6.55 32.05 8.58
C LEU A 273 -5.41 33.02 8.22
N PRO A 274 -4.27 32.97 8.95
CA PRO A 274 -3.08 33.76 8.63
C PRO A 274 -2.50 33.37 7.27
N LYS A 275 -2.22 34.35 6.40
CA LYS A 275 -1.67 34.12 5.05
C LYS A 275 -0.17 33.85 5.05
N GLU A 276 0.53 34.32 6.06
CA GLU A 276 1.98 34.20 6.25
C GLU A 276 2.42 32.81 6.72
N LYS A 277 1.49 32.04 7.31
CA LYS A 277 1.73 30.67 7.80
C LYS A 277 1.33 29.63 6.76
N GLU A 278 1.99 28.47 6.81
CA GLU A 278 1.58 27.31 6.02
C GLU A 278 0.43 26.56 6.73
N ILE A 279 -0.66 26.34 6.00
CA ILE A 279 -1.88 25.71 6.53
C ILE A 279 -1.80 24.19 6.37
N ILE A 280 -1.76 23.48 7.48
CA ILE A 280 -1.76 22.02 7.54
C ILE A 280 -3.20 21.54 7.72
N ILE A 281 -3.79 21.00 6.65
CA ILE A 281 -5.21 20.69 6.60
C ILE A 281 -5.44 19.22 6.87
N TYR A 282 -6.45 18.90 7.66
CA TYR A 282 -6.98 17.54 7.70
C TYR A 282 -8.51 17.51 7.76
N CYS A 283 -9.06 16.39 7.34
CA CYS A 283 -10.45 16.03 7.57
C CYS A 283 -10.53 14.58 8.05
N ALA A 284 -11.69 13.92 7.96
CA ALA A 284 -11.82 12.53 8.39
C ALA A 284 -10.92 11.56 7.59
N VAL A 285 -10.90 11.66 6.25
CA VAL A 285 -10.27 10.66 5.35
C VAL A 285 -9.39 11.26 4.25
N GLY A 286 -9.14 12.58 4.28
CA GLY A 286 -8.36 13.32 3.28
C GLY A 286 -9.17 13.96 2.14
N LEU A 287 -10.40 13.50 1.86
CA LEU A 287 -11.24 14.00 0.76
C LEU A 287 -11.65 15.47 0.91
N ARG A 288 -12.33 15.82 2.01
CA ARG A 288 -12.73 17.23 2.30
C ARG A 288 -11.51 18.12 2.51
N GLY A 289 -10.44 17.56 3.06
CA GLY A 289 -9.14 18.22 3.20
C GLY A 289 -8.56 18.63 1.84
N ASN A 290 -8.69 17.79 0.82
CA ASN A 290 -8.28 18.14 -0.55
C ASN A 290 -9.12 19.29 -1.14
N VAL A 291 -10.42 19.33 -0.88
CA VAL A 291 -11.28 20.45 -1.33
C VAL A 291 -10.88 21.76 -0.64
N ALA A 292 -10.65 21.73 0.68
CA ALA A 292 -10.15 22.87 1.43
C ALA A 292 -8.77 23.32 0.94
N TYR A 293 -7.86 22.37 0.70
CA TYR A 293 -6.54 22.62 0.12
C TYR A 293 -6.66 23.40 -1.17
N ARG A 294 -7.49 22.94 -2.12
CA ARG A 294 -7.69 23.63 -3.41
C ARG A 294 -8.24 25.04 -3.22
N GLN A 295 -9.22 25.24 -2.33
CA GLN A 295 -9.72 26.57 -2.01
C GLN A 295 -8.61 27.50 -1.49
N LEU A 296 -7.77 27.02 -0.58
CA LEU A 296 -6.71 27.82 0.04
C LEU A 296 -5.59 28.16 -0.96
N VAL A 297 -5.06 27.17 -1.70
CA VAL A 297 -3.99 27.44 -2.66
C VAL A 297 -4.44 28.34 -3.80
N ASN A 298 -5.71 28.23 -4.25
CA ASN A 298 -6.26 29.14 -5.25
C ASN A 298 -6.44 30.58 -4.74
N ASN A 299 -6.42 30.81 -3.42
CA ASN A 299 -6.47 32.13 -2.79
C ASN A 299 -5.10 32.60 -2.26
N GLY A 300 -4.01 31.94 -2.68
CA GLY A 300 -2.63 32.35 -2.40
C GLY A 300 -2.04 31.86 -1.07
N TYR A 301 -2.70 30.91 -0.39
CA TYR A 301 -2.14 30.29 0.81
C TYR A 301 -1.11 29.23 0.47
N LYS A 302 -0.08 29.09 1.31
CA LYS A 302 0.73 27.86 1.37
C LYS A 302 -0.05 26.83 2.20
N ALA A 303 -0.22 25.63 1.67
CA ALA A 303 -0.97 24.60 2.37
C ALA A 303 -0.43 23.20 2.09
N ARG A 304 -0.74 22.26 3.00
CA ARG A 304 -0.55 20.82 2.81
C ARG A 304 -1.79 20.07 3.29
N ASN A 305 -2.10 18.93 2.67
CA ASN A 305 -3.22 18.09 3.07
C ASN A 305 -2.72 16.78 3.71
N LEU A 306 -3.28 16.42 4.86
CA LEU A 306 -2.98 15.18 5.56
C LEU A 306 -3.53 13.99 4.78
N MET A 307 -2.62 13.20 4.20
CA MET A 307 -2.98 12.00 3.43
C MET A 307 -3.67 10.96 4.33
N GLY A 308 -4.85 10.49 3.90
CA GLY A 308 -5.69 9.58 4.70
C GLY A 308 -6.43 10.23 5.88
N GLY A 309 -6.20 11.52 6.14
CA GLY A 309 -6.88 12.28 7.18
C GLY A 309 -6.72 11.74 8.61
N TYR A 310 -7.66 12.14 9.47
CA TYR A 310 -7.72 11.73 10.87
C TYR A 310 -7.79 10.21 11.04
N ARG A 311 -8.44 9.49 10.11
CA ARG A 311 -8.56 8.04 10.15
C ARG A 311 -7.19 7.36 10.08
N THR A 312 -6.38 7.66 9.06
CA THR A 312 -5.03 7.10 8.96
C THR A 312 -4.19 7.50 10.17
N TRP A 313 -4.23 8.77 10.60
CA TRP A 313 -3.49 9.21 11.78
C TRP A 313 -3.87 8.44 13.03
N LYS A 314 -5.17 8.30 13.33
CA LYS A 314 -5.68 7.64 14.53
C LYS A 314 -5.22 6.18 14.63
N PHE A 315 -5.33 5.43 13.54
CA PHE A 315 -4.90 4.02 13.51
C PHE A 315 -3.39 3.83 13.47
N ALA A 316 -2.62 4.89 13.16
CA ALA A 316 -1.17 4.87 13.22
C ALA A 316 -0.59 5.26 14.59
N GLN A 317 -1.42 5.77 15.52
CA GLN A 317 -1.01 6.05 16.91
C GLN A 317 -1.27 4.87 17.86
N MET A 318 -1.94 3.82 17.39
CA MET A 318 -2.30 2.64 18.17
C MET A 318 -1.12 1.68 18.33
#